data_AF-A0A183I9R0-F1
#
_entry.id   AF-A0A183I9R0-F1
#
_cell.length_a   1.000
_cell.length_b   1.000
_cell.length_c   1.000
_cell.angle_alpha   90.00
_cell.angle_beta   90.00
_cell.angle_gamma   90.00
#
_symmetry.space_group_name_H-M   'P 1'
#
loop_
_entity.id
_entity.type
_entity.pdbx_description
1 polymer ?
#
loop_
_entity_poly.entity_id
_entity_poly.type
_entity_poly.pdbx_seq_one_letter_code
_entity_poly.pdbx_strand_id
1 'polypeptide(L)'
;ACPFAGATAALQAIVSGYNFGIGVISAKKLRRLQQTMTSTFALLPSLNAWGEEEVLLETKDRNYTASDYRQLFEDLIITNGWSIYNSIGHLQRNIEAPGVEARGLIDSRTVHCLYGAEIDTIGSLAFRNSVPSVGLENGDGTVNIRSLRACQMFRNKQSQEVFITELPGVTHTSLFVEPKVYSAILKILWRA
;
A
#
# COMPACT_ATOMS: atom_id res chain seq x y z
N ALA A 1 8.39 4.37 3.30
CA ALA A 1 7.29 4.08 2.37
C ALA A 1 6.48 2.89 2.88
N CYS A 2 5.74 3.06 3.98
CA CYS A 2 4.96 1.98 4.56
C CYS A 2 3.54 1.99 3.95
N PRO A 3 3.03 0.86 3.43
CA PRO A 3 1.68 0.74 2.90
C PRO A 3 0.66 0.51 4.03
N PHE A 4 0.52 1.48 4.94
CA PHE A 4 -0.29 1.36 6.15
C PHE A 4 -1.73 0.88 5.90
N ALA A 5 -2.35 1.31 4.80
CA ALA A 5 -3.71 0.93 4.43
C ALA A 5 -3.77 -0.05 3.23
N GLY A 6 -2.63 -0.61 2.82
CA GLY A 6 -2.50 -1.39 1.58
C GLY A 6 -2.10 -0.56 0.36
N ALA A 7 -2.16 -1.15 -0.83
CA ALA A 7 -1.79 -0.54 -2.10
C ALA A 7 -2.56 -1.18 -3.26
N THR A 8 -3.00 -0.38 -4.24
CA THR A 8 -3.71 -0.91 -5.43
C THR A 8 -2.83 -1.86 -6.26
N ALA A 9 -1.50 -1.76 -6.16
CA ALA A 9 -0.59 -2.75 -6.77
C ALA A 9 -0.86 -4.19 -6.30
N ALA A 10 -1.30 -4.40 -5.06
CA ALA A 10 -1.70 -5.72 -4.56
C ALA A 10 -2.98 -6.23 -5.24
N LEU A 11 -3.94 -5.34 -5.48
CA LEU A 11 -5.14 -5.67 -6.26
C LEU A 11 -4.78 -6.04 -7.70
N GLN A 12 -3.88 -5.29 -8.34
CA GLN A 12 -3.36 -5.62 -9.66
C GLN A 12 -2.70 -7.00 -9.70
N ALA A 13 -1.90 -7.33 -8.68
CA ALA A 13 -1.26 -8.64 -8.56
C ALA A 13 -2.28 -9.79 -8.51
N ILE A 14 -3.40 -9.61 -7.82
CA ILE A 14 -4.47 -10.62 -7.73
C ILE A 14 -5.26 -10.74 -9.06
N VAL A 15 -5.56 -9.61 -9.71
CA VAL A 15 -6.45 -9.56 -10.89
C VAL A 15 -5.72 -9.96 -12.18
N SER A 16 -4.59 -9.31 -12.48
CA SER A 16 -3.83 -9.47 -13.73
C SER A 16 -2.41 -9.98 -13.54
N GLY A 17 -1.94 -10.01 -12.29
CA GLY A 17 -0.53 -10.19 -11.97
C GLY A 17 0.24 -8.88 -12.04
N TYR A 18 1.38 -8.85 -11.34
CA TYR A 18 2.28 -7.72 -11.25
C TYR A 18 3.73 -8.19 -11.44
N ASN A 19 4.49 -7.59 -12.36
CA ASN A 19 5.86 -8.00 -12.66
C ASN A 19 6.94 -7.16 -11.98
N PHE A 20 6.57 -6.34 -10.98
CA PHE A 20 7.50 -5.50 -10.23
C PHE A 20 8.28 -4.49 -11.11
N GLY A 21 7.74 -4.14 -12.29
CA GLY A 21 8.44 -3.30 -13.27
C GLY A 21 9.54 -4.03 -14.05
N ILE A 22 9.65 -5.36 -13.92
CA ILE A 22 10.67 -6.16 -14.59
C ILE A 22 10.13 -6.66 -15.94
N GLY A 23 10.53 -6.01 -17.03
CA GLY A 23 9.99 -6.24 -18.38
C GLY A 23 10.16 -7.67 -18.93
N VAL A 24 11.17 -8.42 -18.48
CA VAL A 24 11.39 -9.81 -18.91
C VAL A 24 10.48 -10.83 -18.22
N ILE A 25 9.79 -10.43 -17.14
CA ILE A 25 8.91 -11.30 -16.37
C ILE A 25 7.45 -11.05 -16.76
N SER A 26 6.76 -12.13 -17.13
CA SER A 26 5.34 -12.06 -17.46
C SER A 26 4.47 -11.93 -16.20
N ALA A 27 3.80 -10.80 -16.05
CA ALA A 27 2.80 -10.57 -14.98
C ALA A 27 1.74 -11.68 -14.95
N LYS A 28 1.21 -12.07 -16.11
CA LYS A 28 0.21 -13.15 -16.23
C LYS A 28 0.71 -14.48 -15.66
N LYS A 29 1.99 -14.82 -15.86
CA LYS A 29 2.59 -16.04 -15.29
C LYS A 29 2.75 -15.94 -13.77
N LEU A 30 3.06 -14.75 -13.25
CA LEU A 30 3.18 -14.51 -11.81
C LEU A 30 1.83 -14.48 -11.08
N ARG A 31 0.73 -14.16 -11.77
CA ARG A 31 -0.59 -14.00 -11.14
C ARG A 31 -0.98 -15.17 -10.24
N ARG A 32 -0.82 -16.41 -10.72
CA ARG A 32 -1.17 -17.61 -9.91
C ARG A 32 -0.31 -17.73 -8.66
N LEU A 33 0.98 -17.43 -8.76
CA LEU A 33 1.87 -17.38 -7.61
C LEU A 33 1.45 -16.29 -6.63
N GLN A 34 1.15 -15.09 -7.12
CA GLN A 34 0.74 -13.95 -6.30
C GLN A 34 -0.61 -14.18 -5.59
N GLN A 35 -1.52 -14.96 -6.19
CA GLN A 35 -2.77 -15.41 -5.58
C GLN A 35 -2.56 -16.43 -4.44
N THR A 36 -1.36 -16.99 -4.27
CA THR A 36 -1.02 -17.88 -3.14
C THR A 36 -0.23 -17.17 -2.03
N MET A 37 0.25 -15.95 -2.28
CA MET A 37 1.03 -15.17 -1.32
C MET A 37 0.09 -14.44 -0.36
N THR A 38 0.09 -14.85 0.91
CA THR A 38 -0.72 -14.21 1.97
C THR A 38 -0.41 -12.72 2.12
N SER A 39 0.84 -12.31 1.88
CA SER A 39 1.26 -10.90 1.88
C SER A 39 0.53 -10.05 0.85
N THR A 40 0.15 -10.62 -0.31
CA THR A 40 -0.64 -9.88 -1.32
C THR A 40 -2.01 -9.51 -0.76
N PHE A 41 -2.67 -10.44 -0.07
CA PHE A 41 -3.97 -10.19 0.57
C PHE A 41 -3.85 -9.22 1.74
N ALA A 42 -2.72 -9.26 2.47
CA ALA A 42 -2.42 -8.35 3.58
C ALA A 42 -2.13 -6.91 3.15
N LEU A 43 -2.00 -6.66 1.85
CA LEU A 43 -1.69 -5.37 1.25
C LEU A 43 -2.80 -4.88 0.33
N LEU A 44 -3.97 -5.53 0.31
CA LEU A 44 -5.12 -5.04 -0.43
C LEU A 44 -5.57 -3.66 0.08
N PRO A 45 -6.03 -2.75 -0.79
CA PRO A 45 -6.61 -1.48 -0.37
C PRO A 45 -7.67 -1.65 0.73
N SER A 46 -7.58 -0.90 1.83
CA SER A 46 -8.52 -0.99 2.94
C SER A 46 -9.39 0.26 3.10
N LEU A 47 -10.51 0.12 3.80
CA LEU A 47 -11.44 1.23 4.09
C LEU A 47 -10.82 2.35 4.95
N ASN A 48 -9.61 2.15 5.46
CA ASN A 48 -8.87 3.21 6.15
C ASN A 48 -8.36 4.31 5.21
N ALA A 49 -8.26 4.05 3.90
CA ALA A 49 -7.80 5.03 2.91
C ALA A 49 -8.62 5.08 1.62
N TRP A 50 -9.45 4.07 1.34
CA TRP A 50 -10.34 4.03 0.18
C TRP A 50 -11.80 4.08 0.63
N GLY A 51 -12.62 4.87 -0.08
CA GLY A 51 -14.05 5.00 0.25
C GLY A 51 -14.80 3.68 0.04
N GLU A 52 -15.87 3.45 0.80
CA GLU A 52 -16.70 2.25 0.68
C GLU A 52 -17.29 2.07 -0.73
N GLU A 53 -17.63 3.18 -1.39
CA GLU A 53 -18.20 3.22 -2.74
C GLU A 53 -17.13 3.49 -3.82
N GLU A 54 -15.86 3.62 -3.44
CA GLU A 54 -14.79 3.91 -4.37
C GLU A 54 -14.46 2.68 -5.23
N VAL A 55 -14.69 2.80 -6.53
CA VAL A 55 -14.44 1.71 -7.49
C VAL A 55 -12.94 1.56 -7.75
N LEU A 56 -12.40 0.40 -7.42
CA LEU A 56 -11.00 0.04 -7.60
C LEU A 56 -10.77 -0.83 -8.83
N LEU A 57 -11.77 -1.63 -9.19
CA LEU A 57 -11.74 -2.51 -10.34
C LEU A 57 -13.06 -2.42 -11.10
N GLU A 58 -12.98 -2.07 -12.37
CA GLU A 58 -14.09 -2.13 -13.30
C GLU A 58 -13.94 -3.34 -14.21
N THR A 59 -14.99 -4.15 -14.35
CA THR A 59 -15.06 -5.21 -15.35
C THR A 59 -16.25 -4.98 -16.28
N LYS A 60 -16.48 -5.90 -17.23
CA LYS A 60 -17.67 -5.84 -18.10
C LYS A 60 -18.97 -6.01 -17.33
N ASP A 61 -18.94 -6.87 -16.32
CA ASP A 61 -20.16 -7.35 -15.64
C ASP A 61 -20.39 -6.64 -14.32
N ARG A 62 -19.31 -6.19 -13.65
CA ARG A 62 -19.36 -5.62 -12.30
C ARG A 62 -18.19 -4.68 -12.00
N ASN A 63 -18.47 -3.68 -11.16
CA ASN A 63 -17.46 -2.87 -10.49
C ASN A 63 -17.22 -3.41 -9.06
N TYR A 64 -15.98 -3.35 -8.59
CA TYR A 64 -15.57 -3.81 -7.27
C TYR A 64 -14.89 -2.67 -6.50
N THR A 65 -15.27 -2.56 -5.23
CA THR A 65 -14.73 -1.66 -4.22
C THR A 65 -13.89 -2.44 -3.21
N ALA A 66 -13.30 -1.75 -2.23
CA ALA A 66 -12.64 -2.40 -1.09
C ALA A 66 -13.61 -3.22 -0.20
N SER A 67 -14.92 -3.02 -0.34
CA SER A 67 -15.96 -3.78 0.37
C SER A 67 -16.32 -5.09 -0.33
N ASP A 68 -15.92 -5.27 -1.59
CA ASP A 68 -16.36 -6.38 -2.45
C ASP A 68 -15.37 -7.57 -2.52
N TYR A 69 -14.34 -7.60 -1.68
CA TYR A 69 -13.27 -8.60 -1.82
C TYR A 69 -13.73 -10.04 -1.76
N ARG A 70 -14.76 -10.35 -0.95
CA ARG A 70 -15.34 -11.70 -0.95
C ARG A 70 -15.81 -12.11 -2.33
N GLN A 71 -16.66 -11.27 -2.95
CA GLN A 71 -17.14 -11.54 -4.30
C GLN A 71 -15.98 -11.58 -5.29
N LEU A 72 -15.05 -10.63 -5.23
CA LEU A 72 -13.92 -10.57 -6.13
C LEU A 72 -13.15 -11.91 -6.15
N PHE A 73 -12.90 -12.50 -4.99
CA PHE A 73 -12.19 -13.78 -4.92
C PHE A 73 -13.02 -14.95 -5.45
N GLU A 74 -14.34 -14.94 -5.26
CA GLU A 74 -15.26 -15.92 -5.82
C GLU A 74 -15.24 -15.84 -7.36
N ASP A 75 -15.36 -14.64 -7.93
CA ASP A 75 -15.38 -14.39 -9.38
C ASP A 75 -14.02 -14.67 -10.05
N LEU A 76 -12.92 -14.48 -9.32
CA LEU A 76 -11.57 -14.86 -9.76
C LEU A 76 -11.22 -16.34 -9.53
N ILE A 77 -12.13 -17.12 -8.92
CA ILE A 77 -11.97 -18.54 -8.60
C ILE A 77 -10.72 -18.75 -7.71
N ILE A 78 -10.60 -17.93 -6.67
CA ILE A 78 -9.56 -18.03 -5.64
C ILE A 78 -10.18 -18.70 -4.41
N THR A 79 -10.21 -20.03 -4.40
CA THR A 79 -10.99 -20.87 -3.46
C THR A 79 -10.81 -20.51 -1.98
N ASN A 80 -9.60 -20.13 -1.56
CA ASN A 80 -9.28 -19.77 -0.18
C ASN A 80 -9.06 -18.25 0.02
N GLY A 81 -9.33 -17.42 -1.00
CA GLY A 81 -9.01 -15.99 -0.97
C GLY A 81 -9.69 -15.25 0.17
N TRP A 82 -11.00 -15.48 0.37
CA TRP A 82 -11.74 -14.86 1.47
C TRP A 82 -11.26 -15.35 2.85
N SER A 83 -10.96 -16.64 2.96
CA SER A 83 -10.44 -17.23 4.21
C SER A 83 -9.09 -16.62 4.58
N ILE A 84 -8.17 -16.52 3.61
CA ILE A 84 -6.87 -15.85 3.79
C ILE A 84 -7.11 -14.40 4.20
N TYR A 85 -7.82 -13.62 3.38
CA TYR A 85 -8.05 -12.20 3.65
C TYR A 85 -8.66 -11.96 5.03
N ASN A 86 -9.63 -12.75 5.46
CA ASN A 86 -10.23 -12.59 6.78
C ASN A 86 -9.29 -13.00 7.93
N SER A 87 -8.44 -14.02 7.73
CA SER A 87 -7.48 -14.47 8.74
C SER A 87 -6.42 -13.40 9.08
N ILE A 88 -6.02 -12.60 8.09
CA ILE A 88 -5.00 -11.55 8.21
C ILE A 88 -5.56 -10.12 8.13
N GLY A 89 -6.85 -9.95 7.84
CA GLY A 89 -7.49 -8.65 7.65
C GLY A 89 -7.48 -7.77 8.90
N HIS A 90 -7.31 -8.35 10.08
CA HIS A 90 -7.06 -7.59 11.31
C HIS A 90 -5.82 -6.69 11.21
N LEU A 91 -4.79 -7.08 10.44
CA LEU A 91 -3.57 -6.30 10.24
C LEU A 91 -3.82 -4.98 9.50
N GLN A 92 -4.88 -4.91 8.68
CA GLN A 92 -5.18 -3.74 7.86
C GLN A 92 -6.31 -2.87 8.41
N ARG A 93 -7.13 -3.41 9.33
CA ARG A 93 -8.34 -2.76 9.86
C ARG A 93 -8.02 -1.71 10.91
N ASN A 94 -6.98 -1.91 11.73
CA ASN A 94 -6.61 -0.99 12.80
C ASN A 94 -5.21 -0.42 12.57
N ILE A 95 -5.12 0.75 11.94
CA ILE A 95 -3.88 1.54 11.91
C ILE A 95 -3.74 2.22 13.27
N GLU A 96 -3.12 1.51 14.20
CA GLU A 96 -2.84 1.97 15.56
C GLU A 96 -1.49 2.66 15.63
N ALA A 97 -1.40 3.70 16.47
CA ALA A 97 -0.13 4.33 16.74
C ALA A 97 0.80 3.28 17.38
N PRO A 98 2.09 3.22 17.00
CA PRO A 98 3.00 2.16 17.42
C PRO A 98 3.30 2.16 18.94
N GLY A 99 2.68 3.05 19.72
CA GLY A 99 2.73 3.05 21.17
C GLY A 99 4.17 2.94 21.66
N VAL A 100 5.05 3.81 21.16
CA VAL A 100 6.48 3.79 21.46
C VAL A 100 6.71 4.09 22.95
N GLU A 101 6.50 3.07 23.78
CA GLU A 101 6.64 3.16 25.24
C GLU A 101 8.07 3.60 25.58
N ALA A 102 8.19 4.61 26.43
CA ALA A 102 9.46 5.02 26.99
C ALA A 102 9.93 3.96 27.99
N ARG A 103 10.77 3.01 27.55
CA ARG A 103 11.54 2.14 28.44
C ARG A 103 13.00 2.59 28.45
N GLY A 104 13.41 3.27 29.52
CA GLY A 104 14.79 3.67 29.80
C GLY A 104 15.13 5.13 29.51
N LEU A 105 16.43 5.47 29.69
CA LEU A 105 17.05 6.81 29.70
C LEU A 105 17.05 7.58 28.34
N ILE A 106 16.20 7.20 27.38
CA ILE A 106 16.10 7.86 26.07
C ILE A 106 14.71 8.49 25.94
N ASP A 107 14.64 9.75 26.36
CA ASP A 107 13.43 10.58 26.53
C ASP A 107 12.91 11.21 25.21
N SER A 108 13.15 10.58 24.05
CA SER A 108 12.68 11.12 22.77
C SER A 108 12.49 10.01 21.76
N ARG A 109 11.37 9.29 21.85
CA ARG A 109 10.94 8.32 20.82
C ARG A 109 9.88 8.97 19.94
N THR A 110 10.31 9.56 18.85
CA THR A 110 9.46 10.23 17.86
C THR A 110 9.21 9.27 16.69
N VAL A 111 8.04 9.38 16.04
CA VAL A 111 7.74 8.59 14.83
C VAL A 111 8.16 9.41 13.62
N HIS A 112 8.97 8.82 12.74
CA HIS A 112 9.38 9.44 11.48
C HIS A 112 8.82 8.67 10.28
N CYS A 113 7.90 9.30 9.57
CA CYS A 113 7.33 8.76 8.34
C CYS A 113 8.03 9.32 7.12
N LEU A 114 8.90 8.51 6.50
CA LEU A 114 9.58 8.87 5.25
C LEU A 114 8.92 8.11 4.09
N TYR A 115 8.51 8.81 3.05
CA TYR A 115 7.94 8.19 1.84
C TYR A 115 8.13 9.04 0.60
N GLY A 116 8.16 8.36 -0.56
CA GLY A 116 8.15 9.00 -1.87
C GLY A 116 6.78 9.57 -2.25
N ALA A 117 6.78 10.53 -3.15
CA ALA A 117 5.58 11.15 -3.71
C ALA A 117 5.85 11.66 -5.13
N GLU A 118 4.79 12.11 -5.81
CA GLU A 118 4.81 12.67 -7.16
C GLU A 118 5.29 11.67 -8.22
N ILE A 119 5.04 10.39 -7.98
CA ILE A 119 5.25 9.31 -8.95
C ILE A 119 3.89 8.69 -9.30
N ASP A 120 3.61 8.59 -10.60
CA ASP A 120 2.43 7.91 -11.10
C ASP A 120 2.34 6.49 -10.53
N THR A 121 1.29 6.26 -9.76
CA THR A 121 1.02 5.01 -9.05
C THR A 121 -0.34 4.51 -9.45
N ILE A 122 -0.49 3.21 -9.67
CA ILE A 122 -1.79 2.65 -10.02
C ILE A 122 -2.82 2.94 -8.92
N GLY A 123 -3.92 3.60 -9.28
CA GLY A 123 -5.04 3.93 -8.39
C GLY A 123 -6.24 3.02 -8.62
N SER A 124 -6.50 2.64 -9.86
CA SER A 124 -7.62 1.78 -10.25
C SER A 124 -7.31 0.94 -11.50
N LEU A 125 -8.14 -0.06 -11.75
CA LEU A 125 -8.04 -1.01 -12.85
C LEU A 125 -9.34 -1.04 -13.66
N ALA A 126 -9.26 -1.09 -14.98
CA ALA A 126 -10.43 -1.25 -15.84
C ALA A 126 -10.22 -2.31 -16.94
N PHE A 127 -11.08 -3.33 -16.92
CA PHE A 127 -11.11 -4.48 -17.82
C PHE A 127 -12.44 -4.55 -18.61
N ARG A 128 -13.01 -3.39 -18.97
CA ARG A 128 -14.27 -3.31 -19.74
C ARG A 128 -14.11 -3.72 -21.21
N ASN A 129 -12.93 -3.48 -21.79
CA ASN A 129 -12.65 -3.73 -23.20
C ASN A 129 -11.56 -4.79 -23.39
N SER A 130 -11.24 -5.12 -24.65
CA SER A 130 -10.15 -6.03 -24.99
C SER A 130 -8.77 -5.55 -24.51
N VAL A 131 -8.62 -4.24 -24.30
CA VAL A 131 -7.40 -3.62 -23.77
C VAL A 131 -7.66 -3.16 -22.33
N PRO A 132 -7.02 -3.78 -21.33
CA PRO A 132 -7.05 -3.29 -19.96
C PRO A 132 -6.42 -1.89 -19.86
N SER A 133 -6.97 -1.06 -18.98
CA SER A 133 -6.42 0.26 -18.67
C SER A 133 -6.28 0.43 -17.15
N VAL A 134 -5.43 1.37 -16.76
CA VAL A 134 -5.15 1.69 -15.36
C VAL A 134 -5.40 3.16 -15.11
N GLY A 135 -6.07 3.48 -14.01
CA GLY A 135 -6.09 4.83 -13.47
C GLY A 135 -4.80 5.08 -12.70
N LEU A 136 -4.18 6.24 -12.90
CA LEU A 136 -2.99 6.65 -12.18
C LEU A 136 -3.36 7.71 -11.15
N GLU A 137 -2.69 7.67 -10.01
CA GLU A 137 -2.75 8.68 -8.97
C GLU A 137 -1.37 8.91 -8.35
N ASN A 138 -1.28 9.91 -7.48
CA ASN A 138 -0.04 10.22 -6.78
C ASN A 138 0.36 9.08 -5.82
N GLY A 139 1.66 8.78 -5.76
CA GLY A 139 2.28 7.86 -4.82
C GLY A 139 3.79 7.77 -5.03
N ASP A 140 4.37 6.63 -4.70
CA ASP A 140 5.81 6.34 -4.91
C ASP A 140 6.07 5.36 -6.07
N GLY A 141 5.08 5.13 -6.93
CA GLY A 141 5.13 4.16 -8.03
C GLY A 141 4.77 2.74 -7.61
N THR A 142 4.48 2.48 -6.33
CA THR A 142 3.94 1.19 -5.85
C THR A 142 2.83 1.39 -4.83
N VAL A 143 3.05 2.28 -3.85
CA VAL A 143 2.13 2.57 -2.76
C VAL A 143 1.49 3.93 -3.00
N ASN A 144 0.17 3.94 -2.94
CA ASN A 144 -0.67 5.12 -3.11
C ASN A 144 -0.42 6.17 -2.02
N ILE A 145 -0.44 7.47 -2.37
CA ILE A 145 -0.12 8.55 -1.43
C ILE A 145 -1.02 8.55 -0.19
N ARG A 146 -2.29 8.18 -0.37
CA ARG A 146 -3.29 8.06 0.70
C ARG A 146 -2.92 7.01 1.75
N SER A 147 -2.29 5.91 1.33
CA SER A 147 -1.79 4.87 2.23
C SER A 147 -0.48 5.29 2.89
N LEU A 148 0.44 5.91 2.14
CA LEU A 148 1.70 6.44 2.67
C LEU A 148 1.49 7.50 3.75
N ARG A 149 0.50 8.37 3.57
CA ARG A 149 0.13 9.44 4.50
C ARG A 149 -0.63 8.97 5.73
N ALA A 150 -1.05 7.70 5.81
CA ALA A 150 -1.92 7.25 6.89
C ALA A 150 -1.30 7.44 8.29
N CYS A 151 0.03 7.40 8.42
CA CYS A 151 0.69 7.64 9.71
C CYS A 151 0.48 9.05 10.29
N GLN A 152 -0.02 10.01 9.51
CA GLN A 152 -0.45 11.32 10.01
C GLN A 152 -1.47 11.19 11.13
N MET A 153 -2.32 10.16 11.08
CA MET A 153 -3.33 9.89 12.10
C MET A 153 -2.71 9.60 13.46
N PHE A 154 -1.44 9.18 13.53
CA PHE A 154 -0.76 8.89 14.79
C PHE A 154 -0.62 10.14 15.66
N ARG A 155 -0.57 11.35 15.09
CA ARG A 155 -0.52 12.61 15.84
C ARG A 155 -1.65 12.75 16.86
N ASN A 156 -2.81 12.16 16.56
CA ASN A 156 -4.00 12.24 17.41
C ASN A 156 -4.19 10.97 18.27
N LYS A 157 -3.27 10.01 18.19
CA LYS A 157 -3.36 8.69 18.84
C LYS A 157 -2.20 8.40 19.80
N GLN A 158 -1.24 9.31 19.94
CA GLN A 158 -0.11 9.19 20.87
C GLN A 158 0.37 10.57 21.33
N SER A 159 1.13 10.63 22.43
CA SER A 159 1.70 11.89 22.94
C SER A 159 3.02 12.28 22.26
N GLN A 160 3.73 11.31 21.69
CA GLN A 160 5.02 11.51 21.06
C GLN A 160 4.89 12.12 19.66
N GLU A 161 5.82 13.01 19.31
CA GLU A 161 5.83 13.70 18.02
C GLU A 161 5.87 12.74 16.82
N VAL A 162 5.16 13.13 15.75
CA VAL A 162 5.12 12.43 14.46
C VAL A 162 5.58 13.37 13.35
N PHE A 163 6.79 13.10 12.86
CA PHE A 163 7.41 13.80 11.75
C PHE A 163 7.08 13.11 10.43
N ILE A 164 6.75 13.93 9.44
CA ILE A 164 6.44 13.47 8.09
C ILE A 164 7.48 14.06 7.17
N THR A 165 8.07 13.22 6.34
CA THR A 165 9.05 13.61 5.34
C THR A 165 8.60 13.03 4.01
N GLU A 166 7.88 13.86 3.26
CA GLU A 166 7.52 13.57 1.88
C GLU A 166 8.71 13.87 0.97
N LEU A 167 9.02 12.96 0.06
CA LEU A 167 10.20 12.99 -0.79
C LEU A 167 9.77 12.95 -2.26
N PRO A 168 9.46 14.11 -2.87
CA PRO A 168 9.06 14.20 -4.28
C PRO A 168 10.07 13.54 -5.21
N GLY A 169 9.56 12.83 -6.22
CA GLY A 169 10.34 12.14 -7.24
C GLY A 169 11.09 10.89 -6.74
N VAL A 170 10.89 10.47 -5.48
CA VAL A 170 11.46 9.22 -4.97
C VAL A 170 10.48 8.08 -5.22
N THR A 171 10.92 7.07 -5.96
CA THR A 171 10.18 5.83 -6.14
C THR A 171 10.28 4.92 -4.93
N HIS A 172 9.38 3.93 -4.85
CA HIS A 172 9.35 2.92 -3.79
C HIS A 172 10.71 2.23 -3.59
N THR A 173 11.41 1.92 -4.68
CA THR A 173 12.71 1.24 -4.66
C THR A 173 13.90 2.20 -4.56
N SER A 174 13.83 3.39 -5.17
CA SER A 174 14.92 4.38 -5.08
C SER A 174 15.04 5.00 -3.69
N LEU A 175 13.99 4.91 -2.87
CA LEU A 175 14.02 5.32 -1.45
C LEU A 175 15.21 4.72 -0.68
N PHE A 176 15.64 3.50 -1.03
CA PHE A 176 16.74 2.82 -0.35
C PHE A 176 18.13 3.29 -0.77
N VAL A 177 18.26 4.05 -1.85
CA VAL A 177 19.55 4.47 -2.45
C VAL A 177 19.68 5.97 -2.68
N GLU A 178 18.60 6.74 -2.51
CA GLU A 178 18.59 8.18 -2.77
C GLU A 178 19.35 8.98 -1.69
N PRO A 179 20.35 9.82 -2.05
CA PRO A 179 21.13 10.60 -1.09
C PRO A 179 20.30 11.51 -0.18
N LYS A 180 19.20 12.06 -0.68
CA LYS A 180 18.27 12.87 0.13
C LYS A 180 17.59 12.06 1.23
N VAL A 181 17.34 10.76 1.01
CA VAL A 181 16.76 9.88 2.03
C VAL A 181 17.79 9.56 3.10
N TYR A 182 19.03 9.22 2.71
CA TYR A 182 20.11 9.03 3.66
C TYR A 182 20.36 10.28 4.51
N SER A 183 20.35 11.46 3.88
CA SER A 183 20.48 12.74 4.58
C SER A 183 19.37 12.94 5.61
N ALA A 184 18.12 12.62 5.26
CA ALA A 184 16.99 12.70 6.20
C ALA A 184 17.16 11.73 7.38
N ILE A 185 17.58 10.48 7.12
CA ILE A 185 17.81 9.49 8.17
C ILE A 185 18.97 9.91 9.09
N LEU A 186 20.08 10.40 8.54
CA LEU A 186 21.22 10.86 9.33
C LEU A 186 20.87 12.03 10.25
N LYS A 187 20.06 12.99 9.77
CA LYS A 187 19.55 14.08 10.62
C LYS A 187 18.74 13.56 11.81
N ILE A 188 17.91 12.55 11.59
CA ILE A 188 17.12 11.90 12.65
C ILE A 188 18.03 11.20 13.66
N LEU A 189 19.00 10.41 13.18
CA LEU A 189 19.88 9.62 14.04
C LEU A 189 20.85 10.49 14.83
N TRP A 190 21.38 11.56 14.23
CA TRP A 190 22.45 12.38 14.81
C TRP A 190 21.94 13.71 15.40
N ARG A 191 20.63 13.97 15.35
CA ARG A 191 19.99 15.22 15.81
C ARG A 191 20.68 16.48 15.25
N ALA A 192 21.08 16.40 13.98
CA ALA A 192 21.80 17.44 13.25
C ALA A 192 20.89 18.20 12.27
#